data_AF-A0A2M8HQ66-F1
#
_entry.id   AF-A0A2M8HQ66-F1
#
_cell.length_a   1.000
_cell.length_b   1.000
_cell.length_c   1.000
_cell.angle_alpha   90.00
_cell.angle_beta   90.00
_cell.angle_gamma   90.00
#
_symmetry.space_group_name_H-M   'P 1'
#
loop_
_entity.id
_entity.type
_entity.pdbx_description
1 polymer ?
#
loop_
_entity_poly.entity_id
_entity_poly.type
_entity_poly.pdbx_seq_one_letter_code
_entity_poly.pdbx_strand_id
1 'polypeptide(L)' 'MAVPKRRKSKSKVRSKRAHHAIGKPNLSSCKNCGSYVLSHRVCPYCGFYKDRIVLQPKAKAETPEK' A
#
# COMPACT_ATOMS: atom_id res chain seq x y z
N MET A 1 10.01 30.50 -24.10
CA MET A 1 9.23 29.48 -23.36
C MET A 1 7.79 29.94 -23.25
N ALA A 2 6.81 29.03 -23.37
CA ALA A 2 5.41 29.41 -23.23
C ALA A 2 5.06 29.69 -21.75
N VAL A 3 4.57 30.90 -21.47
CA VAL A 3 4.21 31.34 -20.11
C VAL A 3 2.68 31.43 -20.01
N PRO A 4 2.05 30.98 -18.91
CA PRO A 4 0.61 31.14 -18.75
C PRO A 4 0.20 32.62 -18.76
N LYS A 5 -0.69 32.99 -19.67
CA LYS A 5 -1.21 34.37 -19.80
C LYS A 5 -2.01 34.84 -18.58
N ARG A 6 -2.68 33.91 -17.87
CA ARG A 6 -3.54 34.21 -16.70
C ARG A 6 -3.49 33.09 -15.66
N ARG A 7 -3.81 33.45 -14.41
CA ARG A 7 -4.00 32.49 -13.31
C ARG A 7 -5.23 31.61 -13.54
N LYS A 8 -5.14 30.31 -13.27
CA LYS A 8 -6.29 29.39 -13.30
C LYS A 8 -7.20 29.65 -12.09
N SER A 9 -8.51 29.72 -12.30
CA SER A 9 -9.49 29.90 -11.22
C SER A 9 -9.46 28.71 -10.25
N LYS A 10 -9.89 28.93 -9.00
CA LYS A 10 -9.95 27.88 -7.97
C LYS A 10 -10.82 26.70 -8.43
N SER A 11 -11.96 26.98 -9.09
CA SER A 11 -12.86 25.97 -9.65
C SER A 11 -12.12 25.08 -10.69
N LYS A 12 -11.44 25.68 -11.67
CA LYS A 12 -10.73 24.94 -12.72
C LYS A 12 -9.59 24.07 -12.18
N VAL A 13 -8.92 24.52 -11.13
CA VAL A 13 -7.89 23.72 -10.44
C VAL A 13 -8.52 22.53 -9.69
N ARG A 14 -9.62 22.76 -8.97
CA ARG A 14 -10.31 21.72 -8.20
C ARG A 14 -10.92 20.65 -9.10
N SER A 15 -11.62 21.03 -10.18
CA SER A 15 -12.16 20.09 -11.15
C SER A 15 -11.07 19.24 -11.79
N LYS A 16 -9.92 19.84 -12.12
CA LYS A 16 -8.77 19.07 -12.64
C LYS A 16 -8.26 18.04 -11.61
N ARG A 17 -8.16 18.41 -10.33
CA ARG A 17 -7.65 17.54 -9.25
C ARG A 17 -8.67 16.51 -8.75
N ALA A 18 -9.94 16.60 -9.15
CA ALA A 18 -11.00 15.71 -8.66
C ALA A 18 -10.72 14.22 -8.93
N HIS A 19 -10.00 13.91 -10.00
CA HIS A 19 -9.66 12.54 -10.38
C HIS A 19 -8.31 12.05 -9.82
N HIS A 20 -7.58 12.88 -9.06
CA HIS A 20 -6.25 12.54 -8.55
C HIS A 20 -6.30 11.77 -7.21
N ALA A 21 -7.43 11.14 -6.88
CA ALA A 21 -7.56 10.38 -5.64
C ALA A 21 -6.74 9.09 -5.72
N ILE A 22 -5.99 8.79 -4.64
CA ILE A 22 -5.21 7.55 -4.52
C ILE A 22 -6.12 6.48 -3.90
N GLY A 23 -6.23 5.33 -4.56
CA GLY A 23 -6.99 4.18 -4.07
C GLY A 23 -6.29 3.43 -2.94
N LYS A 24 -7.07 2.72 -2.12
CA LYS A 24 -6.51 1.82 -1.10
C LYS A 24 -5.94 0.56 -1.76
N PRO A 25 -4.82 0.02 -1.26
CA PRO A 25 -4.30 -1.27 -1.74
C PRO A 25 -5.21 -2.41 -1.30
N ASN A 26 -5.28 -3.47 -2.12
CA ASN A 26 -5.97 -4.69 -1.77
C ASN A 26 -5.12 -5.52 -0.79
N LEU A 27 -5.60 -5.65 0.43
CA LEU A 27 -5.00 -6.45 1.49
C LEU A 27 -5.85 -7.68 1.75
N SER A 28 -5.19 -8.81 1.92
CA SER A 28 -5.78 -10.12 2.23
C SER A 28 -5.19 -10.65 3.53
N SER A 29 -5.95 -11.47 4.27
CA SER A 29 -5.42 -12.11 5.48
C SER A 29 -4.45 -13.24 5.10
N CYS A 30 -3.31 -13.29 5.79
CA CYS A 30 -2.37 -14.40 5.66
C CYS A 30 -2.92 -15.63 6.41
N LYS A 31 -2.99 -16.79 5.75
CA LYS A 31 -3.46 -18.04 6.34
C LYS A 31 -2.63 -18.53 7.53
N ASN A 32 -1.34 -18.20 7.59
CA ASN A 32 -0.42 -18.73 8.61
C ASN A 32 -0.28 -17.83 9.84
N CYS A 33 -0.36 -16.51 9.68
CA CYS A 33 -0.13 -15.56 10.79
C CYS A 33 -1.26 -14.55 11.00
N GLY A 34 -2.33 -14.59 10.19
CA GLY A 34 -3.47 -13.67 10.30
C GLY A 34 -3.18 -12.21 9.89
N SER A 35 -1.92 -11.83 9.68
CA SER A 35 -1.54 -10.48 9.26
C SER A 35 -2.07 -10.11 7.86
N TYR A 36 -2.28 -8.82 7.63
CA TYR A 36 -2.66 -8.31 6.31
C TYR A 36 -1.47 -8.30 5.36
N VAL A 37 -1.65 -8.93 4.19
CA VAL A 37 -0.63 -9.06 3.14
C VAL A 37 -1.23 -8.65 1.80
N LEU A 38 -0.41 -7.99 0.98
CA LEU A 38 -0.76 -7.69 -0.40
C LEU A 38 -0.93 -8.98 -1.21
N SER A 39 -1.96 -9.03 -2.04
CA SER A 39 -2.19 -10.17 -2.93
C SER A 39 -0.95 -10.47 -3.78
N HIS A 40 -0.64 -11.76 -3.95
CA HIS A 40 0.52 -12.28 -4.70
C HIS A 40 1.91 -11.92 -4.16
N ARG A 41 2.03 -11.41 -2.93
CA ARG A 41 3.35 -11.17 -2.29
C ARG A 41 3.62 -12.17 -1.16
N VAL A 42 4.90 -12.37 -0.85
CA VAL A 42 5.34 -13.11 0.33
C VAL A 42 4.96 -12.31 1.58
N CYS A 43 4.49 -13.00 2.62
CA CYS A 43 4.22 -12.33 3.89
C CYS A 43 5.54 -11.87 4.54
N PRO A 44 5.70 -10.57 4.88
CA PRO A 44 6.94 -10.08 5.50
C PRO A 44 7.12 -10.58 6.93
N TYR A 45 6.04 -10.96 7.62
CA TYR A 45 6.09 -11.42 9.00
C TYR A 45 6.48 -12.89 9.13
N CYS A 46 5.85 -13.78 8.34
CA CYS A 46 6.09 -15.22 8.44
C CYS A 46 6.99 -15.78 7.33
N GLY A 47 7.27 -15.03 6.26
CA GLY A 47 8.12 -15.48 5.15
C GLY A 47 7.46 -16.54 4.24
N PHE A 48 6.16 -16.81 4.42
CA PHE A 48 5.42 -17.81 3.65
C PHE A 48 4.76 -17.23 2.40
N TYR A 49 4.72 -18.05 1.34
CA TYR A 49 3.91 -17.87 0.15
C TYR A 49 3.35 -19.22 -0.31
N LYS A 50 2.02 -19.34 -0.40
CA LYS A 50 1.32 -20.58 -0.81
C LYS A 50 1.90 -21.83 -0.13
N ASP A 51 1.98 -21.78 1.19
CA ASP A 51 2.41 -22.89 2.07
C ASP A 51 3.88 -23.29 1.97
N ARG A 52 4.71 -22.51 1.26
CA ARG A 52 6.17 -22.67 1.23
C ARG A 52 6.86 -21.53 1.97
N ILE A 53 7.90 -21.86 2.73
CA ILE A 53 8.81 -20.89 3.34
C ILE A 53 9.76 -20.41 2.24
N VAL A 54 9.65 -19.13 1.86
CA VAL A 54 10.48 -18.53 0.81
C VAL A 54 11.61 -17.69 1.43
N LEU A 55 11.35 -17.10 2.59
CA LEU A 55 12.34 -16.36 3.38
C LEU A 55 12.55 -17.09 4.69
N GLN A 56 13.82 -17.32 5.09
CA GLN A 56 14.10 -17.74 6.45
C GLN A 56 13.65 -16.60 7.40
N PRO A 57 12.68 -16.83 8.29
CA PRO A 57 12.26 -15.80 9.23
C PRO A 57 13.45 -15.49 10.14
N LYS A 58 14.02 -14.27 10.02
CA LYS A 58 14.93 -13.78 11.05
C LYS A 58 14.11 -13.66 12.34
N ALA A 59 14.66 -14.23 13.41
CA ALA A 59 13.98 -14.46 14.67
C ALA A 59 13.18 -13.23 15.18
N LYS A 60 12.02 -13.54 15.77
CA LYS A 60 11.10 -12.73 16.56
C LYS A 60 11.65 -11.37 17.04
N ALA A 61 10.92 -10.29 16.75
CA ALA A 61 10.91 -9.08 17.57
C ALA A 61 9.46 -8.85 18.04
N GLU A 62 9.33 -8.67 19.34
CA GLU A 62 8.12 -8.71 20.15
C GLU A 62 7.11 -7.60 19.81
N THR A 63 5.82 -7.94 19.95
CA THR A 63 4.73 -6.97 20.12
C THR A 63 4.99 -6.08 21.34
N PRO A 64 4.49 -4.83 21.32
CA PRO A 64 3.42 -4.58 22.27
C PRO A 64 2.25 -3.79 21.69
N GLU A 65 1.07 -4.21 22.13
CA GLU A 65 -0.23 -3.59 21.97
C GLU A 65 -0.33 -2.27 22.74
N LYS A 66 -1.02 -1.29 22.15
CA LYS A 66 -2.11 -0.51 22.75
C LYS A 66 -2.97 0.08 21.65
#